data_AF-A0AAU9WAC3-F1
#
_entry.id   AF-A0AAU9WAC3-F1
#
_cell.length_a   1.000
_cell.length_b   1.000
_cell.length_c   1.000
_cell.angle_alpha   90.00
_cell.angle_beta   90.00
_cell.angle_gamma   90.00
#
_symmetry.space_group_name_H-M   'P 1'
#
loop_
_entity.id
_entity.type
_entity.pdbx_description
1 polymer ?
#
loop_
_entity_poly.entity_id
_entity_poly.type
_entity_poly.pdbx_seq_one_letter_code
_entity_poly.pdbx_strand_id
1 'polypeptide(L)'
;LSDVDVDECQEKSDDCHLNASCNNTMGSFGCRCNDGFHGNGHLCADINECEISSHSCHKYAKCINTDGSFSCLCRSGYTGEGFSKCEVVEHRGAESVGLRFDSSWGLRIFCLSHTRDKTKNIFLHFFTELKNYHLSHSNYNTLKYCFMTCVSPFCPRHGHLEAILNFRPKHFQNKGEASTSFSNPVLTCSPKFLLASKRRWVCLMCHFFFIEPPSFTSQPMSTIIEEKENVTFTCSAYGDPIPNIMWSKENGTLPVGRSLVSFDSLSLWNVLRNDSGNYTCTATSTAGTISSSAELHVHSVLEFTTDSSFGPFNIFIGDSLIIPCLAESDLKPKMTWLLPNVSGVCVFDNNTLFIAFAELSHAGTYICQAENDLVILQGFVDVYVHIHRTCHHIKIQQELSSGGNQVDTSGIYFIDPDGEDTGVAPFLVFCNMSMVDGTGATLVSHDSENRTEVNGFGPSGSYIKDISYTGVTLSQIVSLMKVSESCHQFIKYECYKSALLKHNTGYWVSREGEIMEYWGGASPGSGMCACGETLTCISNKQNCNCDTENSEWLEDSGYLSDESTLPVTQLRFGDADHKDELGYHTLGKLVCYGERLPQSPN
;
A
#
# COMPACT_ATOMS: atom_id res chain seq x y z
N LEU A 1 -25.37 8.33 -43.02
CA LEU A 1 -24.55 9.24 -42.19
C LEU A 1 -23.12 8.80 -42.44
N SER A 2 -22.28 9.70 -42.97
CA SER A 2 -20.86 9.44 -43.15
C SER A 2 -20.22 9.36 -41.77
N ASP A 3 -19.70 8.20 -41.38
CA ASP A 3 -18.78 8.07 -40.25
C ASP A 3 -17.53 8.86 -40.60
N VAL A 4 -17.50 10.11 -40.16
CA VAL A 4 -16.27 10.91 -40.17
C VAL A 4 -15.56 10.55 -38.88
N ASP A 5 -14.44 9.87 -39.05
CA ASP A 5 -13.49 9.58 -37.98
C ASP A 5 -13.06 10.87 -37.28
N VAL A 6 -13.05 10.86 -35.95
CA VAL A 6 -12.56 11.97 -35.14
C VAL A 6 -11.08 11.71 -34.90
N ASP A 7 -10.20 12.62 -35.28
CA ASP A 7 -8.76 12.49 -35.02
C ASP A 7 -8.44 12.97 -33.60
N GLU A 8 -8.46 12.05 -32.63
CA GLU A 8 -8.26 12.38 -31.22
C GLU A 8 -6.86 12.96 -30.95
N CYS A 9 -5.87 12.64 -31.77
CA CYS A 9 -4.51 13.14 -31.65
C CYS A 9 -4.39 14.63 -32.06
N GLN A 10 -5.21 15.10 -33.01
CA GLN A 10 -5.23 16.53 -33.40
C GLN A 10 -6.05 17.38 -32.43
N GLU A 11 -7.16 16.83 -31.93
CA GLU A 11 -8.04 17.50 -30.96
C GLU A 11 -7.46 17.48 -29.53
N LYS A 12 -6.35 16.76 -29.30
CA LYS A 12 -5.71 16.54 -27.98
C LYS A 12 -6.67 15.96 -26.94
N SER A 13 -7.55 15.06 -27.39
CA SER A 13 -8.47 14.30 -26.53
C SER A 13 -7.96 12.89 -26.25
N ASP A 14 -6.73 12.56 -26.67
CA ASP A 14 -6.05 11.32 -26.35
C ASP A 14 -5.60 11.26 -24.89
N ASP A 15 -5.54 10.05 -24.33
CA ASP A 15 -5.05 9.75 -22.98
C ASP A 15 -3.67 9.07 -23.01
N CYS A 16 -2.86 9.38 -24.02
CA CYS A 16 -1.49 8.88 -24.13
C CYS A 16 -0.58 9.45 -23.02
N HIS A 17 0.43 8.68 -22.61
CA HIS A 17 1.42 9.15 -21.65
C HIS A 17 2.20 10.37 -22.20
N LEU A 18 2.70 11.24 -21.31
CA LEU A 18 3.54 12.40 -21.69
C LEU A 18 4.76 12.02 -22.55
N ASN A 19 5.29 10.81 -22.34
CA ASN A 19 6.41 10.23 -23.07
C ASN A 19 5.96 9.22 -24.15
N ALA A 20 4.77 9.40 -24.72
CA ALA A 20 4.24 8.60 -25.83
C ALA A 20 3.73 9.48 -26.98
N SER A 21 3.76 8.92 -28.19
CA SER A 21 3.18 9.47 -29.40
C SER A 21 1.80 8.86 -29.66
N CYS A 22 0.79 9.72 -29.87
CA CYS A 22 -0.53 9.34 -30.33
C CYS A 22 -0.54 9.07 -31.85
N ASN A 23 -1.19 8.00 -32.27
CA ASN A 23 -1.41 7.66 -33.68
C ASN A 23 -2.89 7.36 -33.92
N ASN A 24 -3.58 8.21 -34.67
CA ASN A 24 -5.00 8.09 -34.93
C ASN A 24 -5.30 6.89 -35.87
N THR A 25 -6.39 6.18 -35.60
CA THR A 25 -6.90 5.07 -36.40
C THR A 25 -8.39 5.24 -36.65
N MET A 26 -8.94 4.57 -37.67
CA MET A 26 -10.36 4.74 -37.98
C MET A 26 -11.24 4.18 -36.84
N GLY A 27 -11.90 5.07 -36.11
CA GLY A 27 -12.77 4.82 -34.96
C GLY A 27 -12.09 4.77 -33.59
N SER A 28 -10.78 5.04 -33.49
CA SER A 28 -10.01 5.00 -32.23
C SER A 28 -8.59 5.57 -32.41
N PHE A 29 -7.77 5.64 -31.36
CA PHE A 29 -6.37 6.03 -31.46
C PHE A 29 -5.47 5.04 -30.70
N GLY A 30 -4.20 4.96 -31.08
CA GLY A 30 -3.20 4.12 -30.42
C GLY A 30 -2.04 4.94 -29.88
N CYS A 31 -1.62 4.65 -28.65
CA CYS A 31 -0.47 5.27 -28.01
C CYS A 31 0.77 4.39 -28.11
N ARG A 32 1.92 4.99 -28.43
CA ARG A 32 3.22 4.30 -28.47
C ARG A 32 4.26 5.09 -27.70
N CYS A 33 4.97 4.47 -26.75
CA CYS A 33 6.06 5.13 -26.04
C CYS A 33 7.14 5.64 -27.00
N ASN A 34 7.66 6.83 -26.70
CA ASN A 34 8.75 7.45 -27.45
C ASN A 34 10.04 6.64 -27.30
N ASP A 35 10.97 6.81 -28.24
CA ASP A 35 12.28 6.16 -28.17
C ASP A 35 12.99 6.53 -26.85
N GLY A 36 13.62 5.53 -26.21
CA GLY A 36 14.18 5.67 -24.85
C GLY A 36 13.20 5.28 -23.73
N PHE A 37 11.95 4.99 -24.05
CA PHE A 37 10.94 4.54 -23.08
C PHE A 37 10.30 3.20 -23.48
N HIS A 38 9.87 2.42 -22.50
CA HIS A 38 9.16 1.16 -22.70
C HIS A 38 7.82 1.17 -21.96
N GLY A 39 6.84 0.42 -22.47
CA GLY A 39 5.51 0.34 -21.87
C GLY A 39 4.41 0.15 -22.90
N ASN A 40 3.18 0.45 -22.50
CA ASN A 40 1.97 0.23 -23.31
C ASN A 40 1.47 1.51 -24.02
N GLY A 41 2.23 2.62 -23.97
CA GLY A 41 1.84 3.90 -24.57
C GLY A 41 1.00 4.81 -23.67
N HIS A 42 0.27 4.26 -22.69
CA HIS A 42 -0.46 5.02 -21.66
C HIS A 42 0.33 5.11 -20.35
N LEU A 43 1.23 4.15 -20.11
CA LEU A 43 2.29 4.19 -19.11
C LEU A 43 3.61 3.93 -19.83
N CYS A 44 4.53 4.89 -19.77
CA CYS A 44 5.87 4.76 -20.36
C CYS A 44 6.92 5.01 -19.29
N ALA A 45 7.75 3.99 -19.05
CA ALA A 45 8.88 4.04 -18.13
C ALA A 45 10.19 4.17 -18.90
N ASP A 46 11.11 4.95 -18.36
CA ASP A 46 12.45 5.16 -18.91
C ASP A 46 13.21 3.82 -19.06
N ILE A 47 13.91 3.65 -20.18
CA ILE A 47 14.79 2.49 -20.40
C ILE A 47 16.16 2.84 -19.89
N ASN A 48 16.58 2.22 -18.78
CA ASN A 48 17.91 2.45 -18.25
C ASN A 48 18.99 1.73 -19.09
N GLU A 49 19.55 2.40 -20.10
CA GLU A 49 20.56 1.80 -20.99
C GLU A 49 21.86 1.45 -20.27
N CYS A 50 22.10 2.04 -19.09
CA CYS A 50 23.26 1.74 -18.24
C CYS A 50 23.14 0.38 -17.54
N GLU A 51 21.93 -0.08 -17.22
CA GLU A 51 21.70 -1.39 -16.57
C GLU A 51 21.73 -2.54 -17.57
N ILE A 52 21.11 -2.34 -18.74
CA ILE A 52 21.05 -3.36 -19.79
C ILE A 52 22.29 -3.35 -20.72
N SER A 53 23.28 -2.51 -20.43
CA SER A 53 24.53 -2.35 -21.21
C SER A 53 24.31 -2.03 -22.70
N SER A 54 23.21 -1.35 -23.05
CA SER A 54 22.89 -0.96 -24.43
C SER A 54 23.44 0.42 -24.83
N HIS A 55 24.38 0.95 -24.06
CA HIS A 55 24.96 2.29 -24.24
C HIS A 55 26.25 2.27 -25.09
N SER A 56 26.55 3.40 -25.76
CA SER A 56 27.76 3.57 -26.58
C SER A 56 28.87 4.40 -25.91
N CYS A 57 28.93 4.43 -24.58
CA CYS A 57 29.97 5.16 -23.84
C CYS A 57 31.39 4.66 -24.11
N HIS A 58 32.36 5.58 -24.09
CA HIS A 58 33.78 5.27 -24.24
C HIS A 58 34.23 4.32 -23.12
N LYS A 59 35.23 3.47 -23.38
CA LYS A 59 35.77 2.49 -22.41
C LYS A 59 36.20 3.11 -21.07
N TYR A 60 36.65 4.36 -21.09
CA TYR A 60 37.04 5.13 -19.89
C TYR A 60 35.99 6.14 -19.42
N ALA A 61 34.75 6.00 -19.88
CA ALA A 61 33.61 6.75 -19.38
C ALA A 61 32.72 5.88 -18.47
N LYS A 62 31.89 6.55 -17.68
CA LYS A 62 30.82 6.00 -16.86
C LYS A 62 29.50 6.41 -17.51
N CYS A 63 28.64 5.44 -17.76
CA CYS A 63 27.26 5.69 -18.19
C CYS A 63 26.46 6.25 -17.01
N ILE A 64 25.67 7.29 -17.26
CA ILE A 64 24.75 7.92 -16.33
C ILE A 64 23.41 7.97 -17.04
N ASN A 65 22.43 7.27 -16.48
CA ASN A 65 21.08 7.23 -17.03
C ASN A 65 20.40 8.59 -16.89
N THR A 66 19.60 8.98 -17.89
CA THR A 66 18.84 10.22 -17.92
C THR A 66 17.44 9.93 -18.46
N ASP A 67 16.43 10.73 -18.12
CA ASP A 67 15.07 10.45 -18.60
C ASP A 67 15.01 10.49 -20.14
N GLY A 68 14.71 9.35 -20.75
CA GLY A 68 14.64 9.09 -22.19
C GLY A 68 15.97 8.84 -22.90
N SER A 69 17.11 8.78 -22.20
CA SER A 69 18.43 8.57 -22.80
C SER A 69 19.55 8.27 -21.79
N PHE A 70 20.80 8.28 -22.21
CA PHE A 70 21.95 8.21 -21.30
C PHE A 70 23.04 9.24 -21.65
N SER A 71 23.79 9.64 -20.64
CA SER A 71 24.98 10.48 -20.77
C SER A 71 26.24 9.71 -20.35
N CYS A 72 27.38 10.05 -20.96
CA CYS A 72 28.65 9.39 -20.65
C CYS A 72 29.61 10.40 -20.03
N LEU A 73 30.09 10.14 -18.81
CA LEU A 73 31.03 10.99 -18.11
C LEU A 73 32.40 10.33 -18.04
N CYS A 74 33.46 11.00 -18.51
CA CYS A 74 34.82 10.46 -18.38
C CYS A 74 35.17 10.21 -16.91
N ARG A 75 35.79 9.06 -16.64
CA ARG A 75 36.23 8.65 -15.29
C ARG A 75 37.33 9.61 -14.80
N SER A 76 37.47 9.73 -13.48
CA SER A 76 38.46 10.61 -12.83
C SER A 76 39.87 10.43 -13.42
N GLY A 77 40.51 11.55 -13.78
CA GLY A 77 41.81 11.56 -14.46
C GLY A 77 41.73 11.58 -15.99
N TYR A 78 40.51 11.58 -16.58
CA TYR A 78 40.30 11.75 -18.01
C TYR A 78 39.35 12.92 -18.32
N THR A 79 39.61 13.66 -19.40
CA THR A 79 38.73 14.69 -19.99
C THR A 79 38.30 14.31 -21.39
N GLY A 80 37.08 14.69 -21.77
CA GLY A 80 36.54 14.46 -23.10
C GLY A 80 35.01 14.44 -23.09
N GLU A 81 34.43 14.10 -24.23
CA GLU A 81 32.98 14.07 -24.45
C GLU A 81 32.29 12.80 -23.90
N GLY A 82 33.05 11.79 -23.48
CA GLY A 82 32.51 10.59 -22.84
C GLY A 82 31.97 9.51 -23.78
N PHE A 83 31.59 9.84 -25.03
CA PHE A 83 31.09 8.86 -26.02
C PHE A 83 32.22 8.23 -26.85
N SER A 84 32.94 9.03 -27.64
CA SER A 84 34.06 8.55 -28.46
C SER A 84 35.45 8.87 -27.90
N LYS A 85 35.53 9.77 -26.92
CA LYS A 85 36.83 10.31 -26.47
C LYS A 85 36.87 10.58 -24.96
N CYS A 86 37.83 9.94 -24.28
CA CYS A 86 38.31 10.30 -22.94
C CYS A 86 39.83 10.20 -22.91
N GLU A 87 40.54 11.33 -22.78
CA GLU A 87 41.99 11.45 -22.76
C GLU A 87 42.49 11.88 -21.36
N VAL A 88 43.71 11.51 -20.98
CA VAL A 88 44.24 11.79 -19.64
C VAL A 88 44.38 13.30 -19.40
N VAL A 89 43.96 13.77 -18.23
CA VAL A 89 44.11 15.17 -17.81
C VAL A 89 45.56 15.45 -17.40
N GLU A 90 46.33 16.12 -18.25
CA GLU A 90 47.61 16.70 -17.84
C GLU A 90 47.35 17.99 -17.03
N HIS A 91 47.42 17.89 -15.70
CA HIS A 91 47.37 19.08 -14.85
C HIS A 91 48.63 19.96 -15.05
N ARG A 92 48.52 21.03 -15.85
CA ARG A 92 49.40 22.20 -15.70
C ARG A 92 48.97 22.94 -14.43
N GLY A 93 49.82 22.86 -13.41
CA GLY A 93 49.56 23.40 -12.07
C GLY A 93 49.14 24.88 -12.09
N ALA A 94 48.05 25.15 -11.37
CA ALA A 94 47.64 26.50 -10.99
C ALA A 94 48.69 27.11 -10.03
N GLU A 95 48.93 28.40 -10.21
CA GLU A 95 49.83 29.22 -9.40
C GLU A 95 49.49 29.10 -7.90
N SER A 96 50.49 28.78 -7.07
CA SER A 96 50.40 28.92 -5.62
C SER A 96 51.44 29.92 -5.11
N VAL A 97 50.92 30.83 -4.30
CA VAL A 97 51.60 31.98 -3.68
C VAL A 97 52.73 31.50 -2.75
N GLY A 98 53.87 32.17 -2.85
CA GLY A 98 55.11 31.79 -2.18
C GLY A 98 55.03 31.70 -0.65
N LEU A 99 55.63 30.65 -0.12
CA LEU A 99 55.94 30.50 1.30
C LEU A 99 57.46 30.30 1.47
N ARG A 100 58.10 31.23 2.20
CA ARG A 100 59.49 31.10 2.65
C ARG A 100 59.53 30.18 3.87
N PHE A 101 60.50 29.25 3.91
CA PHE A 101 60.85 28.52 5.12
C PHE A 101 62.36 28.60 5.40
N ASP A 102 62.66 28.86 6.67
CA ASP A 102 63.99 29.06 7.26
C ASP A 102 64.68 27.72 7.58
N SER A 103 66.01 27.72 7.55
CA SER A 103 66.89 26.57 7.52
C SER A 103 67.51 26.26 8.88
N SER A 104 67.11 25.16 9.53
CA SER A 104 67.89 24.61 10.67
C SER A 104 67.47 23.21 11.14
N TRP A 105 67.78 22.14 10.40
CA TRP A 105 67.76 20.77 10.97
C TRP A 105 68.87 19.91 10.35
N GLY A 106 69.84 19.48 11.17
CA GLY A 106 70.92 18.57 10.80
C GLY A 106 70.88 17.29 11.66
N LEU A 107 71.05 16.13 11.04
CA LEU A 107 71.16 14.84 11.72
C LEU A 107 72.59 14.63 12.24
N ARG A 108 72.78 14.22 13.50
CA ARG A 108 74.08 13.81 14.06
C ARG A 108 74.09 12.31 14.35
N ILE A 109 75.15 11.62 13.95
CA ILE A 109 75.40 10.20 14.27
C ILE A 109 76.75 10.12 14.98
N PHE A 110 76.81 9.44 16.13
CA PHE A 110 78.05 9.20 16.88
C PHE A 110 78.53 7.76 16.66
N CYS A 111 79.83 7.58 16.36
CA CYS A 111 80.51 6.28 16.44
C CYS A 111 81.63 6.36 17.47
N LEU A 112 81.63 5.46 18.46
CA LEU A 112 82.75 5.21 19.37
C LEU A 112 83.55 4.02 18.84
N SER A 113 84.86 4.17 18.68
CA SER A 113 85.77 3.06 18.36
C SER A 113 86.70 2.78 19.54
N HIS A 114 86.90 1.50 19.92
CA HIS A 114 88.04 1.11 20.73
C HIS A 114 88.75 -0.15 20.20
N THR A 115 90.06 0.03 19.97
CA THR A 115 91.23 -0.88 20.00
C THR A 115 91.32 -2.19 19.18
N ARG A 116 92.21 -2.12 18.17
CA ARG A 116 93.20 -3.09 17.64
C ARG A 116 93.34 -4.46 18.34
N ASP A 117 93.36 -5.55 17.56
CA ASP A 117 94.59 -6.34 17.34
C ASP A 117 94.56 -7.18 16.04
N LYS A 118 95.74 -7.58 15.59
CA LYS A 118 96.15 -8.04 14.26
C LYS A 118 95.84 -9.52 14.00
N THR A 119 94.72 -9.80 13.38
CA THR A 119 94.57 -10.87 12.38
C THR A 119 93.40 -10.52 11.47
N LYS A 120 93.55 -10.83 10.18
CA LYS A 120 92.56 -10.51 9.15
C LYS A 120 91.28 -11.30 9.39
N ASN A 121 90.30 -10.67 10.04
CA ASN A 121 88.84 -10.75 9.85
C ASN A 121 88.15 -10.19 11.10
N ILE A 122 87.51 -9.02 10.98
CA ILE A 122 86.58 -8.51 12.00
C ILE A 122 85.20 -8.47 11.34
N PHE A 123 84.31 -9.34 11.82
CA PHE A 123 82.86 -9.25 11.63
C PHE A 123 82.36 -8.05 12.41
N LEU A 124 81.72 -7.08 11.74
CA LEU A 124 80.90 -6.06 12.41
C LEU A 124 79.44 -6.50 12.29
N HIS A 125 78.91 -7.06 13.38
CA HIS A 125 77.48 -7.18 13.60
C HIS A 125 76.89 -5.77 13.77
N PHE A 126 75.94 -5.39 12.93
CA PHE A 126 75.08 -4.25 13.21
C PHE A 126 73.80 -4.77 13.87
N PHE A 127 73.59 -4.39 15.14
CA PHE A 127 72.25 -4.39 15.72
C PHE A 127 71.53 -3.15 15.19
N THR A 128 70.45 -3.34 14.43
CA THR A 128 69.50 -2.27 14.15
C THR A 128 68.52 -2.19 15.31
N GLU A 129 68.77 -1.32 16.29
CA GLU A 129 67.68 -0.84 17.15
C GLU A 129 66.89 0.22 16.38
N LEU A 130 65.66 -0.11 16.01
CA LEU A 130 64.66 0.82 15.50
C LEU A 130 64.26 1.78 16.62
N LYS A 131 64.53 3.09 16.46
CA LYS A 131 63.89 4.13 17.28
C LYS A 131 63.00 5.01 16.42
N ASN A 132 61.70 4.99 16.75
CA ASN A 132 60.67 5.85 16.17
C ASN A 132 60.80 7.27 16.72
N TYR A 133 60.65 8.28 15.85
CA TYR A 133 60.47 9.68 16.26
C TYR A 133 59.19 10.23 15.64
N HIS A 134 58.29 10.76 16.47
CA HIS A 134 57.09 11.49 16.05
C HIS A 134 57.43 12.96 15.82
N LEU A 135 57.07 13.50 14.66
CA LEU A 135 57.01 14.93 14.38
C LEU A 135 55.56 15.39 14.53
N SER A 136 55.28 16.30 15.46
CA SER A 136 53.96 16.90 15.64
C SER A 136 53.84 18.21 14.86
N HIS A 137 52.75 18.33 14.11
CA HIS A 137 52.16 19.55 13.51
C HIS A 137 52.76 20.10 12.19
N SER A 138 52.42 19.48 11.06
CA SER A 138 51.55 20.05 9.99
C SER A 138 51.63 19.25 8.67
N ASN A 139 50.54 18.51 8.41
CA ASN A 139 49.93 18.06 7.15
C ASN A 139 50.68 17.38 5.99
N TYR A 140 51.89 16.85 6.15
CA TYR A 140 52.34 15.73 5.30
C TYR A 140 53.21 14.76 6.10
N ASN A 141 52.62 13.63 6.52
CA ASN A 141 53.34 12.55 7.19
C ASN A 141 54.15 11.73 6.16
N THR A 142 55.30 12.22 5.72
CA THR A 142 56.29 11.36 5.03
C THR A 142 57.34 10.88 6.02
N LEU A 143 57.22 9.62 6.46
CA LEU A 143 58.27 8.92 7.19
C LEU A 143 59.41 8.59 6.22
N LYS A 144 60.61 9.12 6.49
CA LYS A 144 61.80 8.89 5.67
C LYS A 144 62.70 7.86 6.33
N TYR A 145 62.87 6.70 5.71
CA TYR A 145 63.85 5.69 6.11
C TYR A 145 65.09 5.74 5.21
N CYS A 146 66.27 5.51 5.79
CA CYS A 146 67.54 5.48 5.06
C CYS A 146 68.25 4.15 5.38
N PHE A 147 68.49 3.30 4.37
CA PHE A 147 69.37 2.15 4.49
C PHE A 147 70.75 2.51 3.91
N MET A 148 71.81 2.24 4.69
CA MET A 148 73.18 2.52 4.28
C MET A 148 74.00 1.23 4.40
N THR A 149 74.31 0.58 3.28
CA THR A 149 75.26 -0.54 3.21
C THR A 149 76.59 -0.03 2.68
N CYS A 150 77.60 0.02 3.55
CA CYS A 150 78.97 0.41 3.18
C CYS A 150 79.87 -0.83 3.08
N VAL A 151 80.51 -1.03 1.94
CA VAL A 151 81.66 -1.94 1.80
C VAL A 151 82.85 -1.10 1.34
N SER A 152 83.86 -0.97 2.19
CA SER A 152 85.14 -0.29 1.86
C SER A 152 86.31 -1.25 2.12
N PRO A 153 87.29 -1.36 1.20
CA PRO A 153 88.52 -2.12 1.46
C PRO A 153 89.67 -1.28 2.05
N PHE A 154 89.54 0.04 2.27
CA PHE A 154 90.68 0.85 2.73
C PHE A 154 90.26 1.98 3.70
N CYS A 155 90.95 2.02 4.84
CA CYS A 155 90.77 3.04 5.89
C CYS A 155 92.11 3.78 6.11
N PRO A 156 92.20 5.12 5.99
CA PRO A 156 93.40 5.86 6.36
C PRO A 156 93.42 6.11 7.89
N ARG A 157 94.63 6.10 8.47
CA ARG A 157 94.87 6.37 9.89
C ARG A 157 94.75 7.87 10.19
N HIS A 158 94.02 8.16 11.27
CA HIS A 158 93.91 9.44 11.97
C HIS A 158 93.28 10.61 11.19
N GLY A 159 91.99 10.81 11.43
CA GLY A 159 91.26 12.03 11.12
C GLY A 159 89.78 11.86 11.48
N HIS A 160 89.27 12.68 12.40
CA HIS A 160 87.82 12.82 12.61
C HIS A 160 87.24 13.46 11.33
N LEU A 161 86.39 12.74 10.62
CA LEU A 161 85.65 13.24 9.47
C LEU A 161 84.19 13.42 9.88
N GLU A 162 83.75 14.66 10.04
CA GLU A 162 82.33 15.02 10.03
C GLU A 162 81.87 15.15 8.57
N ALA A 163 80.82 14.42 8.19
CA ALA A 163 80.13 14.60 6.92
C ALA A 163 78.70 15.09 7.20
N ILE A 164 78.39 16.32 6.79
CA ILE A 164 77.04 16.88 6.84
C ILE A 164 76.42 16.72 5.44
N LEU A 165 75.42 15.84 5.31
CA LEU A 165 74.61 15.68 4.09
C LEU A 165 73.47 16.70 4.11
N ASN A 166 73.62 17.79 3.35
CA ASN A 166 72.57 18.79 3.15
C ASN A 166 71.77 18.47 1.87
N PHE A 167 70.47 18.19 2.02
CA PHE A 167 69.56 18.01 0.89
C PHE A 167 68.91 19.36 0.51
N ARG A 168 69.06 19.78 -0.75
CA ARG A 168 68.24 20.84 -1.38
C ARG A 168 67.43 20.22 -2.51
N PRO A 169 66.09 20.34 -2.54
CA PRO A 169 65.34 20.02 -3.75
C PRO A 169 65.71 21.02 -4.85
N LYS A 170 66.02 20.54 -6.06
CA LYS A 170 66.29 21.39 -7.22
C LYS A 170 64.99 21.53 -8.02
N HIS A 171 64.49 22.75 -8.18
CA HIS A 171 63.39 23.07 -9.10
C HIS A 171 63.86 22.77 -10.53
N PHE A 172 63.18 21.88 -11.26
CA PHE A 172 63.38 21.69 -12.69
C PHE A 172 62.50 22.71 -13.43
N GLN A 173 63.12 23.71 -14.05
CA GLN A 173 62.55 24.42 -15.19
C GLN A 173 63.34 23.95 -16.41
N ASN A 174 62.70 23.36 -17.41
CA ASN A 174 63.24 23.34 -18.76
C ASN A 174 62.07 23.45 -19.76
N LYS A 175 62.01 24.57 -20.46
CA LYS A 175 61.38 24.68 -21.78
C LYS A 175 62.35 24.05 -22.79
N GLY A 176 61.88 23.08 -23.56
CA GLY A 176 62.62 22.53 -24.70
C GLY A 176 62.14 21.13 -25.06
N GLU A 177 61.52 21.01 -26.24
CA GLU A 177 61.06 19.77 -26.87
C GLU A 177 62.21 18.78 -27.07
N ALA A 178 62.01 17.52 -26.64
CA ALA A 178 62.40 16.32 -27.38
C ALA A 178 61.89 15.08 -26.64
N SER A 179 61.14 14.25 -27.36
CA SER A 179 60.72 12.90 -27.03
C SER A 179 61.86 12.02 -26.50
N THR A 180 61.67 11.36 -25.36
CA THR A 180 61.95 9.93 -25.13
C THR A 180 61.63 9.56 -23.68
N SER A 181 60.94 8.43 -23.51
CA SER A 181 60.57 7.77 -22.26
C SER A 181 61.79 7.43 -21.39
N PHE A 182 61.83 7.85 -20.12
CA PHE A 182 62.61 7.16 -19.08
C PHE A 182 61.99 7.36 -17.68
N SER A 183 61.93 6.24 -16.95
CA SER A 183 61.42 6.05 -15.60
C SER A 183 62.36 6.58 -14.51
N ASN A 184 61.77 7.04 -13.41
CA ASN A 184 62.31 7.42 -12.10
C ASN A 184 63.44 8.49 -12.04
N PRO A 185 63.29 9.55 -11.21
CA PRO A 185 64.35 10.53 -11.03
C PRO A 185 65.53 9.92 -10.25
N VAL A 186 66.64 9.65 -10.93
CA VAL A 186 67.92 9.29 -10.30
C VAL A 186 68.56 10.57 -9.73
N LEU A 187 68.44 10.78 -8.41
CA LEU A 187 69.22 11.80 -7.71
C LEU A 187 70.69 11.39 -7.66
N THR A 188 71.50 11.94 -8.57
CA THR A 188 72.96 11.76 -8.57
C THR A 188 73.60 12.67 -7.51
N CYS A 189 74.04 12.08 -6.39
CA CYS A 189 74.87 12.77 -5.42
C CYS A 189 76.32 12.85 -5.96
N SER A 190 76.80 14.06 -6.24
CA SER A 190 78.20 14.30 -6.62
C SER A 190 78.93 15.00 -5.46
N PRO A 191 79.53 14.25 -4.52
CA PRO A 191 80.34 14.89 -3.50
C PRO A 191 81.63 15.42 -4.15
N LYS A 192 81.84 16.73 -4.12
CA LYS A 192 83.15 17.32 -4.43
C LYS A 192 84.07 17.15 -3.23
N PHE A 193 84.88 16.09 -3.24
CA PHE A 193 86.03 15.97 -2.34
C PHE A 193 87.28 16.52 -3.03
N LEU A 194 87.92 17.50 -2.40
CA LEU A 194 89.29 17.91 -2.71
C LEU A 194 90.21 17.10 -1.81
N LEU A 195 90.77 16.01 -2.34
CA LEU A 195 91.94 15.34 -1.77
C LEU A 195 93.03 15.36 -2.84
N ALA A 196 94.16 15.97 -2.50
CA ALA A 196 95.34 15.97 -3.34
C ALA A 196 95.84 14.54 -3.53
N SER A 197 96.08 14.19 -4.79
CA SER A 197 96.71 12.97 -5.31
C SER A 197 95.79 11.76 -5.63
N LYS A 198 95.73 11.53 -6.95
CA LYS A 198 95.29 10.33 -7.70
C LYS A 198 93.77 10.08 -7.83
N ARG A 199 93.30 10.44 -9.04
CA ARG A 199 91.95 10.28 -9.60
C ARG A 199 91.51 8.81 -9.60
N ARG A 200 90.49 8.47 -8.79
CA ARG A 200 89.44 7.50 -9.16
C ARG A 200 88.14 7.92 -8.47
N TRP A 201 87.12 8.17 -9.27
CA TRP A 201 85.78 8.50 -8.81
C TRP A 201 85.02 7.19 -8.60
N VAL A 202 84.45 6.99 -7.41
CA VAL A 202 83.45 5.95 -7.16
C VAL A 202 82.12 6.68 -6.97
N CYS A 203 81.25 6.63 -7.98
CA CYS A 203 79.87 7.04 -7.81
C CYS A 203 79.12 5.92 -7.07
N LEU A 204 78.74 6.17 -5.81
CA LEU A 204 77.71 5.38 -5.15
C LEU A 204 76.35 5.85 -5.67
N MET A 205 75.68 5.00 -6.45
CA MET A 205 74.29 5.21 -6.84
C MET A 205 73.40 4.91 -5.63
N CYS A 206 72.99 5.96 -4.91
CA CYS A 206 71.93 5.85 -3.90
C CYS A 206 70.56 5.92 -4.58
N HIS A 207 69.77 4.86 -4.49
CA HIS A 207 68.36 4.89 -4.89
C HIS A 207 67.54 5.42 -3.70
N PHE A 208 66.88 6.56 -3.88
CA PHE A 208 65.89 7.07 -2.92
C PHE A 208 64.51 6.61 -3.36
N PHE A 209 63.84 5.81 -2.52
CA PHE A 209 62.43 5.48 -2.68
C PHE A 209 61.64 6.37 -1.73
N PHE A 210 60.72 7.17 -2.27
CA PHE A 210 59.74 7.89 -1.47
C PHE A 210 58.54 6.98 -1.30
N ILE A 211 58.11 6.79 -0.06
CA ILE A 211 56.95 5.96 0.26
C ILE A 211 55.90 6.91 0.86
N GLU A 212 54.70 6.94 0.28
CA GLU A 212 53.57 7.76 0.75
C GLU A 212 52.59 6.87 1.53
N PRO A 213 52.24 7.21 2.78
CA PRO A 213 51.28 6.42 3.57
C PRO A 213 49.89 6.43 2.93
N PRO A 214 49.12 5.35 3.11
CA PRO A 214 47.81 5.26 2.49
C PRO A 214 46.85 6.29 3.08
N SER A 215 45.97 6.84 2.24
CA SER A 215 44.86 7.72 2.63
C SER A 215 43.62 7.40 1.81
N PHE A 216 42.45 7.45 2.45
CA PHE A 216 41.18 7.13 1.79
C PHE A 216 40.80 8.18 0.74
N THR A 217 40.39 7.73 -0.44
CA THR A 217 39.69 8.52 -1.46
C THR A 217 38.17 8.32 -1.39
N SER A 218 37.71 7.14 -0.98
CA SER A 218 36.32 6.88 -0.64
C SER A 218 36.22 5.92 0.56
N GLN A 219 35.23 6.15 1.41
CA GLN A 219 34.96 5.34 2.60
C GLN A 219 33.55 4.75 2.49
N PRO A 220 33.30 3.57 3.08
CA PRO A 220 31.96 3.00 3.08
C PRO A 220 31.03 3.77 4.01
N MET A 221 29.75 3.82 3.63
CA MET A 221 28.67 4.38 4.44
C MET A 221 27.80 3.26 4.98
N SER A 222 27.26 3.43 6.18
CA SER A 222 26.28 2.50 6.74
C SER A 222 25.01 2.50 5.90
N THR A 223 24.44 1.31 5.69
CA THR A 223 23.31 1.11 4.80
C THR A 223 22.28 0.20 5.46
N ILE A 224 21.01 0.54 5.28
CA ILE A 224 19.87 -0.30 5.62
C ILE A 224 19.30 -0.84 4.30
N ILE A 225 19.09 -2.16 4.20
CA ILE A 225 18.65 -2.81 2.97
C ILE A 225 17.66 -3.94 3.26
N GLU A 226 16.74 -4.19 2.33
CA GLU A 226 15.78 -5.28 2.43
C GLU A 226 16.46 -6.65 2.14
N GLU A 227 15.96 -7.70 2.78
CA GLU A 227 16.40 -9.07 2.53
C GLU A 227 16.27 -9.45 1.05
N LYS A 228 17.23 -10.22 0.54
CA LYS A 228 17.37 -10.69 -0.85
C LYS A 228 17.82 -9.64 -1.89
N GLU A 229 17.98 -8.39 -1.50
CA GLU A 229 18.60 -7.39 -2.36
C GLU A 229 20.13 -7.52 -2.43
N ASN A 230 20.75 -6.65 -3.23
CA ASN A 230 22.19 -6.62 -3.44
C ASN A 230 22.76 -5.29 -2.93
N VAL A 231 23.85 -5.32 -2.16
CA VAL A 231 24.49 -4.12 -1.63
C VAL A 231 25.94 -4.04 -2.09
N THR A 232 26.41 -2.83 -2.37
CA THR A 232 27.82 -2.58 -2.70
C THR A 232 28.39 -1.48 -1.81
N PHE A 233 29.38 -1.83 -0.99
CA PHE A 233 30.17 -0.87 -0.24
C PHE A 233 31.36 -0.41 -1.08
N THR A 234 31.55 0.90 -1.21
CA THR A 234 32.71 1.46 -1.92
C THR A 234 33.83 1.80 -0.93
N CYS A 235 35.06 1.47 -1.28
CA CYS A 235 36.25 1.83 -0.52
C CYS A 235 37.47 1.90 -1.43
N SER A 236 38.10 3.06 -1.49
CA SER A 236 39.29 3.29 -2.29
C SER A 236 40.30 4.12 -1.51
N ALA A 237 41.60 3.88 -1.75
CA ALA A 237 42.69 4.59 -1.10
C ALA A 237 43.85 4.82 -2.07
N TYR A 238 44.58 5.91 -1.89
CA TYR A 238 45.80 6.22 -2.63
C TYR A 238 47.04 6.05 -1.73
N GLY A 239 48.22 5.85 -2.33
CA GLY A 239 49.51 5.71 -1.64
C GLY A 239 50.59 5.24 -2.62
N ASP A 240 51.87 5.35 -2.22
CA ASP A 240 53.02 4.89 -2.99
C ASP A 240 53.89 3.98 -2.11
N PRO A 241 53.94 2.64 -2.33
CA PRO A 241 53.26 1.91 -3.39
C PRO A 241 51.73 1.83 -3.18
N ILE A 242 50.98 1.63 -4.26
CA ILE A 242 49.50 1.55 -4.25
C ILE A 242 49.02 0.58 -3.17
N PRO A 243 48.17 1.03 -2.22
CA PRO A 243 47.72 0.18 -1.12
C PRO A 243 46.79 -0.92 -1.62
N ASN A 244 46.91 -2.10 -1.00
CA ASN A 244 45.98 -3.21 -1.22
C ASN A 244 44.75 -3.04 -0.32
N ILE A 245 43.56 -3.15 -0.91
CA ILE A 245 42.27 -3.05 -0.21
C ILE A 245 41.82 -4.45 0.21
N MET A 246 41.50 -4.61 1.50
CA MET A 246 40.97 -5.84 2.08
C MET A 246 39.74 -5.53 2.92
N TRP A 247 38.74 -6.42 2.84
CA TRP A 247 37.49 -6.32 3.60
C TRP A 247 37.39 -7.40 4.66
N SER A 248 36.85 -7.04 5.82
CA SER A 248 36.50 -7.95 6.89
C SER A 248 35.10 -7.65 7.44
N LYS A 249 34.43 -8.67 7.97
CA LYS A 249 33.19 -8.52 8.74
C LYS A 249 33.51 -8.70 10.23
N GLU A 250 32.98 -7.84 11.08
CA GLU A 250 33.09 -8.00 12.53
C GLU A 250 32.39 -9.30 12.98
N ASN A 251 33.07 -10.10 13.79
CA ASN A 251 32.57 -11.39 14.32
C ASN A 251 32.10 -12.40 13.26
N GLY A 252 32.76 -12.46 12.09
CA GLY A 252 32.45 -13.46 11.08
C GLY A 252 33.38 -13.43 9.87
N THR A 253 32.99 -14.18 8.84
CA THR A 253 33.63 -14.15 7.51
C THR A 253 32.66 -13.55 6.50
N LEU A 254 33.20 -12.98 5.42
CA LEU A 254 32.37 -12.53 4.30
C LEU A 254 31.57 -13.72 3.71
N PRO A 255 30.30 -13.53 3.29
CA PRO A 255 29.47 -14.60 2.76
C PRO A 255 30.07 -15.30 1.53
N VAL A 256 30.54 -16.54 1.70
CA VAL A 256 31.18 -17.30 0.62
C VAL A 256 30.21 -17.53 -0.55
N GLY A 257 30.64 -17.19 -1.76
CA GLY A 257 29.83 -17.34 -2.98
C GLY A 257 28.76 -16.26 -3.18
N ARG A 258 28.50 -15.41 -2.18
CA ARG A 258 27.59 -14.25 -2.26
C ARG A 258 28.28 -12.92 -2.03
N SER A 259 29.60 -12.89 -1.81
CA SER A 259 30.40 -11.68 -1.69
C SER A 259 31.52 -11.64 -2.72
N LEU A 260 31.74 -10.49 -3.36
CA LEU A 260 32.88 -10.23 -4.24
C LEU A 260 33.60 -8.96 -3.81
N VAL A 261 34.88 -9.11 -3.47
CA VAL A 261 35.79 -8.00 -3.25
C VAL A 261 36.43 -7.63 -4.59
N SER A 262 36.14 -6.42 -5.05
CA SER A 262 36.78 -5.77 -6.20
C SER A 262 37.87 -4.80 -5.73
N PHE A 263 38.56 -4.16 -6.67
CA PHE A 263 39.66 -3.22 -6.35
C PHE A 263 39.19 -2.00 -5.52
N ASP A 264 37.94 -1.57 -5.71
CA ASP A 264 37.36 -0.36 -5.12
C ASP A 264 36.04 -0.60 -4.35
N SER A 265 35.58 -1.85 -4.26
CA SER A 265 34.27 -2.15 -3.67
C SER A 265 34.14 -3.57 -3.13
N LEU A 266 33.16 -3.76 -2.25
CA LEU A 266 32.66 -5.05 -1.78
C LEU A 266 31.19 -5.15 -2.16
N SER A 267 30.86 -6.08 -3.05
CA SER A 267 29.46 -6.38 -3.41
C SER A 267 28.99 -7.64 -2.70
N LEU A 268 27.80 -7.59 -2.09
CA LEU A 268 27.08 -8.73 -1.54
C LEU A 268 25.77 -8.89 -2.30
N TRP A 269 25.44 -10.14 -2.67
CA TRP A 269 24.19 -10.46 -3.38
C TRP A 269 23.25 -11.30 -2.52
N ASN A 270 21.95 -11.11 -2.74
CA ASN A 270 20.89 -11.86 -2.06
C ASN A 270 21.09 -11.86 -0.53
N VAL A 271 21.22 -10.66 0.06
CA VAL A 271 21.58 -10.47 1.48
C VAL A 271 20.56 -11.13 2.41
N LEU A 272 21.04 -11.77 3.47
CA LEU A 272 20.21 -12.45 4.49
C LEU A 272 20.25 -11.68 5.81
N ARG A 273 19.28 -11.88 6.71
CA ARG A 273 19.29 -11.19 8.03
C ARG A 273 20.57 -11.36 8.84
N ASN A 274 21.19 -12.54 8.76
CA ASN A 274 22.45 -12.84 9.44
C ASN A 274 23.69 -12.17 8.80
N ASP A 275 23.53 -11.57 7.61
CA ASP A 275 24.57 -10.78 6.98
C ASP A 275 24.72 -9.40 7.64
N SER A 276 23.77 -8.97 8.48
CA SER A 276 23.89 -7.74 9.29
C SER A 276 25.17 -7.72 10.14
N GLY A 277 25.74 -6.52 10.33
CA GLY A 277 26.94 -6.29 11.14
C GLY A 277 27.87 -5.23 10.54
N ASN A 278 29.01 -5.00 11.20
CA ASN A 278 30.01 -4.04 10.75
C ASN A 278 30.97 -4.62 9.72
N TYR A 279 31.09 -3.94 8.58
CA TYR A 279 32.04 -4.25 7.52
C TYR A 279 33.17 -3.24 7.54
N THR A 280 34.40 -3.73 7.67
CA THR A 280 35.61 -2.90 7.76
C THR A 280 36.45 -3.04 6.50
N CYS A 281 36.70 -1.91 5.86
CA CYS A 281 37.68 -1.79 4.79
C CYS A 281 39.04 -1.43 5.38
N THR A 282 40.07 -2.15 5.00
CA THR A 282 41.46 -1.96 5.42
C THR A 282 42.36 -1.76 4.20
N ALA A 283 43.08 -0.64 4.16
CA ALA A 283 44.02 -0.32 3.09
C ALA A 283 45.45 -0.44 3.62
N THR A 284 46.23 -1.38 3.09
CA THR A 284 47.58 -1.70 3.57
C THR A 284 48.63 -1.50 2.49
N SER A 285 49.71 -0.81 2.85
CA SER A 285 50.93 -0.70 2.03
C SER A 285 52.16 -0.92 2.91
N THR A 286 53.35 -0.98 2.31
CA THR A 286 54.61 -1.01 3.07
C THR A 286 54.84 0.27 3.90
N ALA A 287 54.10 1.33 3.60
CA ALA A 287 54.16 2.63 4.26
C ALA A 287 53.35 2.70 5.56
N GLY A 288 52.30 1.88 5.67
CA GLY A 288 51.33 1.93 6.75
C GLY A 288 49.99 1.29 6.39
N THR A 289 49.07 1.32 7.36
CA THR A 289 47.72 0.73 7.27
C THR A 289 46.68 1.71 7.81
N ILE A 290 45.56 1.85 7.12
CA ILE A 290 44.39 2.61 7.55
C ILE A 290 43.12 1.74 7.44
N SER A 291 42.10 2.03 8.24
CA SER A 291 40.85 1.27 8.27
C SER A 291 39.63 2.16 8.46
N SER A 292 38.49 1.79 7.86
CA SER A 292 37.19 2.46 8.00
C SER A 292 36.08 1.41 8.04
N SER A 293 35.06 1.63 8.88
CA SER A 293 33.96 0.68 9.08
C SER A 293 32.61 1.29 8.71
N ALA A 294 31.68 0.46 8.22
CA ALA A 294 30.30 0.79 7.96
C ALA A 294 29.38 -0.32 8.46
N GLU A 295 28.19 0.04 8.95
CA GLU A 295 27.21 -0.90 9.47
C GLU A 295 26.22 -1.30 8.37
N LEU A 296 26.02 -2.61 8.18
CA LEU A 296 24.95 -3.15 7.35
C LEU A 296 23.82 -3.63 8.26
N HIS A 297 22.62 -3.07 8.07
CA HIS A 297 21.40 -3.57 8.70
C HIS A 297 20.48 -4.16 7.62
N VAL A 298 20.25 -5.47 7.68
CA VAL A 298 19.35 -6.18 6.75
C VAL A 298 18.02 -6.40 7.45
N HIS A 299 16.95 -5.79 6.94
CA HIS A 299 15.60 -5.90 7.49
C HIS A 299 14.72 -6.84 6.67
N SER A 300 13.65 -7.33 7.29
CA SER A 300 12.63 -8.11 6.58
C SER A 300 11.73 -7.18 5.76
N VAL A 301 11.19 -7.73 4.68
CA VAL A 301 10.11 -7.10 3.92
C VAL A 301 8.94 -6.76 4.85
N LEU A 302 8.31 -5.61 4.62
CA LEU A 302 7.06 -5.26 5.27
C LEU A 302 5.93 -5.94 4.50
N GLU A 303 5.16 -6.80 5.16
CA GLU A 303 4.03 -7.49 4.52
C GLU A 303 2.83 -7.56 5.47
N PHE A 304 1.62 -7.55 4.91
CA PHE A 304 0.42 -7.84 5.70
C PHE A 304 0.37 -9.32 6.07
N THR A 305 -0.07 -9.62 7.28
CA THR A 305 -0.23 -11.01 7.73
C THR A 305 -1.48 -11.65 7.12
N THR A 306 -1.53 -12.99 7.13
CA THR A 306 -2.68 -13.76 6.66
C THR A 306 -3.96 -13.51 7.46
N ASP A 307 -3.85 -12.97 8.67
CA ASP A 307 -5.00 -12.61 9.51
C ASP A 307 -5.66 -11.31 9.05
N SER A 308 -4.99 -10.52 8.19
CA SER A 308 -5.59 -9.32 7.62
C SER A 308 -6.65 -9.66 6.58
N SER A 309 -7.76 -8.93 6.62
CA SER A 309 -8.88 -9.17 5.70
C SER A 309 -9.04 -8.00 4.74
N PHE A 310 -8.69 -8.23 3.47
CA PHE A 310 -8.82 -7.27 2.38
C PHE A 310 -9.74 -7.84 1.32
N GLY A 311 -10.86 -7.17 1.08
CA GLY A 311 -11.87 -7.59 0.12
C GLY A 311 -13.13 -6.74 0.22
N PRO A 312 -14.07 -6.91 -0.73
CA PRO A 312 -15.37 -6.29 -0.64
C PRO A 312 -16.18 -6.96 0.46
N PHE A 313 -16.61 -6.18 1.46
CA PHE A 313 -17.53 -6.63 2.49
C PHE A 313 -18.94 -6.15 2.13
N ASN A 314 -19.84 -7.11 1.90
CA ASN A 314 -21.26 -6.83 1.69
C ASN A 314 -21.98 -7.17 3.00
N ILE A 315 -22.48 -6.14 3.68
CA ILE A 315 -23.21 -6.26 4.94
C ILE A 315 -24.57 -5.58 4.82
N PHE A 316 -25.50 -5.87 5.73
CA PHE A 316 -26.79 -5.20 5.79
C PHE A 316 -26.85 -4.18 6.94
N ILE A 317 -27.80 -3.22 6.87
CA ILE A 317 -28.06 -2.30 7.98
C ILE A 317 -28.30 -3.07 9.28
N GLY A 318 -27.63 -2.65 10.35
CA GLY A 318 -27.72 -3.26 11.67
C GLY A 318 -26.72 -4.39 11.93
N ASP A 319 -26.04 -4.90 10.90
CA ASP A 319 -25.00 -5.91 11.05
C ASP A 319 -23.77 -5.35 11.79
N SER A 320 -23.00 -6.25 12.40
CA SER A 320 -21.68 -5.94 12.94
C SER A 320 -20.57 -6.43 12.00
N LEU A 321 -19.54 -5.61 11.78
CA LEU A 321 -18.40 -5.95 10.93
C LEU A 321 -17.07 -5.78 11.69
N ILE A 322 -16.21 -6.79 11.61
CA ILE A 322 -14.87 -6.81 12.23
C ILE A 322 -13.85 -7.01 11.13
N ILE A 323 -12.94 -6.05 10.96
CA ILE A 323 -11.88 -6.09 9.93
C ILE A 323 -10.51 -6.03 10.60
N PRO A 324 -9.84 -7.18 10.79
CA PRO A 324 -8.46 -7.20 11.26
C PRO A 324 -7.52 -6.65 10.19
N CYS A 325 -6.54 -5.86 10.63
CA CYS A 325 -5.41 -5.47 9.80
C CYS A 325 -4.11 -5.48 10.60
N LEU A 326 -3.19 -6.34 10.19
CA LEU A 326 -1.94 -6.64 10.86
C LEU A 326 -0.83 -6.74 9.80
N ALA A 327 0.32 -6.16 10.09
CA ALA A 327 1.51 -6.28 9.26
C ALA A 327 2.72 -6.63 10.12
N GLU A 328 3.68 -7.34 9.51
CA GLU A 328 4.91 -7.77 10.18
C GLU A 328 6.15 -7.23 9.47
N SER A 329 7.10 -6.76 10.27
CA SER A 329 8.47 -6.43 9.87
C SER A 329 9.33 -6.32 11.15
N ASP A 330 10.63 -6.59 11.05
CA ASP A 330 11.57 -6.37 12.15
C ASP A 330 11.81 -4.89 12.47
N LEU A 331 11.51 -3.98 11.53
CA LEU A 331 11.43 -2.55 11.80
C LEU A 331 10.18 -2.13 12.60
N LYS A 332 9.34 -3.09 13.03
CA LYS A 332 8.11 -2.91 13.81
C LYS A 332 7.18 -1.84 13.21
N PRO A 333 6.32 -2.21 12.26
CA PRO A 333 5.50 -1.24 11.56
C PRO A 333 4.49 -0.57 12.50
N LYS A 334 4.29 0.72 12.28
CA LYS A 334 3.19 1.50 12.83
C LYS A 334 1.95 1.24 11.99
N MET A 335 0.88 0.79 12.64
CA MET A 335 -0.40 0.53 11.99
C MET A 335 -1.34 1.73 12.18
N THR A 336 -2.05 2.11 11.12
CA THR A 336 -3.03 3.20 11.14
C THR A 336 -4.18 2.89 10.18
N TRP A 337 -5.37 3.41 10.49
CA TRP A 337 -6.53 3.36 9.60
C TRP A 337 -6.84 4.75 9.07
N LEU A 338 -7.04 4.86 7.77
CA LEU A 338 -7.64 6.02 7.13
C LEU A 338 -9.11 5.68 6.87
N LEU A 339 -9.98 6.34 7.63
CA LEU A 339 -11.42 6.11 7.61
C LEU A 339 -12.09 7.12 6.67
N PRO A 340 -13.23 6.76 6.05
CA PRO A 340 -14.14 7.76 5.50
C PRO A 340 -14.62 8.68 6.65
N ASN A 341 -15.10 9.88 6.33
CA ASN A 341 -15.55 10.86 7.33
C ASN A 341 -16.90 10.45 7.95
N VAL A 342 -16.89 9.39 8.75
CA VAL A 342 -18.06 8.69 9.30
C VAL A 342 -17.90 8.53 10.81
N SER A 343 -18.99 8.69 11.55
CA SER A 343 -19.05 8.44 12.99
C SER A 343 -19.50 7.01 13.27
N GLY A 344 -19.17 6.44 14.43
CA GLY A 344 -19.67 5.11 14.83
C GLY A 344 -18.74 3.94 14.48
N VAL A 345 -17.56 4.24 13.92
CA VAL A 345 -16.49 3.27 13.64
C VAL A 345 -15.43 3.35 14.75
N CYS A 346 -15.04 2.19 15.27
CA CYS A 346 -14.02 2.06 16.31
C CYS A 346 -12.82 1.27 15.79
N VAL A 347 -11.62 1.61 16.25
CA VAL A 347 -10.40 0.82 16.01
C VAL A 347 -9.87 0.37 17.37
N PHE A 348 -9.74 -0.94 17.55
CA PHE A 348 -9.21 -1.55 18.76
C PHE A 348 -7.68 -1.43 18.84
N ASP A 349 -7.10 -1.63 20.02
CA ASP A 349 -5.64 -1.54 20.26
C ASP A 349 -4.82 -2.52 19.39
N ASN A 350 -5.42 -3.63 18.98
CA ASN A 350 -4.83 -4.60 18.05
C ASN A 350 -4.98 -4.20 16.57
N ASN A 351 -5.32 -2.94 16.29
CA ASN A 351 -5.57 -2.38 14.95
C ASN A 351 -6.70 -3.09 14.17
N THR A 352 -7.63 -3.72 14.87
CA THR A 352 -8.85 -4.25 14.26
C THR A 352 -9.92 -3.16 14.19
N LEU A 353 -10.46 -2.93 13.01
CA LEU A 353 -11.59 -2.02 12.79
C LEU A 353 -12.90 -2.74 13.13
N PHE A 354 -13.81 -2.03 13.80
CA PHE A 354 -15.09 -2.55 14.24
C PHE A 354 -16.23 -1.57 13.98
N ILE A 355 -17.27 -2.08 13.33
CA ILE A 355 -18.56 -1.43 13.13
C ILE A 355 -19.58 -2.26 13.91
N ALA A 356 -20.19 -1.67 14.95
CA ALA A 356 -21.12 -2.39 15.81
C ALA A 356 -22.52 -2.54 15.19
N PHE A 357 -23.03 -1.46 14.59
CA PHE A 357 -24.33 -1.40 13.93
C PHE A 357 -24.17 -0.65 12.61
N ALA A 358 -24.21 -1.39 11.50
CA ALA A 358 -24.03 -0.82 10.18
C ALA A 358 -25.16 0.14 9.79
N GLU A 359 -24.79 1.20 9.07
CA GLU A 359 -25.67 2.25 8.56
C GLU A 359 -25.24 2.54 7.13
N LEU A 360 -26.11 3.10 6.29
CA LEU A 360 -25.75 3.45 4.91
C LEU A 360 -24.56 4.42 4.84
N SER A 361 -24.40 5.27 5.85
CA SER A 361 -23.27 6.20 5.99
C SER A 361 -21.93 5.49 6.13
N HIS A 362 -21.89 4.24 6.60
CA HIS A 362 -20.67 3.46 6.78
C HIS A 362 -20.14 2.84 5.48
N ALA A 363 -20.88 2.92 4.37
CA ALA A 363 -20.40 2.45 3.08
C ALA A 363 -19.23 3.31 2.57
N GLY A 364 -18.24 2.66 1.97
CA GLY A 364 -17.07 3.34 1.41
C GLY A 364 -15.78 2.53 1.53
N THR A 365 -14.67 3.17 1.14
CA THR A 365 -13.34 2.56 1.16
C THR A 365 -12.61 2.92 2.45
N TYR A 366 -12.21 1.89 3.18
CA TYR A 366 -11.38 1.96 4.38
C TYR A 366 -9.97 1.54 4.00
N ILE A 367 -8.96 2.30 4.42
CA ILE A 367 -7.57 2.02 4.07
C ILE A 367 -6.82 1.68 5.35
N CYS A 368 -6.33 0.45 5.44
CA CYS A 368 -5.36 0.11 6.46
C CYS A 368 -3.95 0.41 5.96
N GLN A 369 -3.22 1.22 6.71
CA GLN A 369 -1.87 1.63 6.38
C GLN A 369 -0.88 1.05 7.41
N ALA A 370 0.12 0.34 6.89
CA ALA A 370 1.28 -0.14 7.63
C ALA A 370 2.51 0.68 7.20
N GLU A 371 3.21 1.29 8.16
CA GLU A 371 4.33 2.18 7.89
C GLU A 371 5.53 1.79 8.76
N ASN A 372 6.70 1.66 8.15
CA ASN A 372 7.98 1.66 8.87
C ASN A 372 8.80 2.90 8.47
N ASP A 373 10.03 3.04 8.98
CA ASP A 373 10.86 4.22 8.71
C ASP A 373 11.28 4.39 7.24
N LEU A 374 10.99 3.42 6.36
CA LEU A 374 11.45 3.37 4.96
C LEU A 374 10.31 3.25 3.94
N VAL A 375 9.23 2.54 4.26
CA VAL A 375 8.18 2.10 3.34
C VAL A 375 6.81 2.23 3.99
N ILE A 376 5.81 2.56 3.15
CA ILE A 376 4.39 2.57 3.49
C ILE A 376 3.67 1.56 2.60
N LEU A 377 2.88 0.68 3.20
CA LEU A 377 1.96 -0.22 2.52
C LEU A 377 0.51 0.10 2.87
N GLN A 378 -0.37 -0.05 1.89
CA GLN A 378 -1.79 0.22 2.04
C GLN A 378 -2.62 -0.97 1.57
N GLY A 379 -3.54 -1.40 2.42
CA GLY A 379 -4.58 -2.39 2.13
C GLY A 379 -5.92 -1.67 2.00
N PHE A 380 -6.59 -1.88 0.87
CA PHE A 380 -7.89 -1.27 0.58
C PHE A 380 -9.01 -2.24 0.94
N VAL A 381 -10.04 -1.72 1.60
CA VAL A 381 -11.22 -2.47 2.04
C VAL A 381 -12.46 -1.71 1.62
N ASP A 382 -13.21 -2.26 0.67
CA ASP A 382 -14.47 -1.66 0.23
C ASP A 382 -15.63 -2.27 1.02
N VAL A 383 -16.40 -1.42 1.71
CA VAL A 383 -17.57 -1.84 2.47
C VAL A 383 -18.83 -1.34 1.77
N TYR A 384 -19.72 -2.28 1.45
CA TYR A 384 -21.04 -2.06 0.89
C TYR A 384 -22.08 -2.37 1.96
N VAL A 385 -23.01 -1.43 2.20
CA VAL A 385 -24.08 -1.58 3.18
C VAL A 385 -25.41 -1.60 2.46
N HIS A 386 -26.10 -2.73 2.54
CA HIS A 386 -27.37 -2.97 1.86
C HIS A 386 -28.57 -2.89 2.80
N ILE A 387 -29.74 -2.71 2.21
CA ILE A 387 -31.02 -2.78 2.92
C ILE A 387 -31.67 -4.14 2.65
N HIS A 388 -32.27 -4.74 3.68
CA HIS A 388 -33.00 -5.98 3.47
C HIS A 388 -34.28 -5.75 2.68
N ARG A 389 -34.59 -6.65 1.75
CA ARG A 389 -35.80 -6.54 0.92
C ARG A 389 -37.09 -6.79 1.68
N THR A 390 -37.08 -7.79 2.57
CA THR A 390 -38.25 -8.22 3.32
C THR A 390 -37.88 -8.64 4.74
N CYS A 391 -38.85 -8.69 5.64
CA CYS A 391 -38.64 -9.31 6.96
C CYS A 391 -38.24 -10.80 6.85
N HIS A 392 -38.68 -11.49 5.80
CA HIS A 392 -38.29 -12.86 5.55
C HIS A 392 -36.78 -12.98 5.25
N HIS A 393 -36.24 -12.07 4.43
CA HIS A 393 -34.81 -12.00 4.16
C HIS A 393 -33.98 -11.78 5.43
N ILE A 394 -34.42 -10.84 6.29
CA ILE A 394 -33.76 -10.57 7.58
C ILE A 394 -33.69 -11.86 8.41
N LYS A 395 -34.80 -12.60 8.50
CA LYS A 395 -34.85 -13.85 9.26
C LYS A 395 -33.83 -14.88 8.74
N ILE A 396 -33.75 -15.08 7.42
CA ILE A 396 -32.77 -16.00 6.82
C ILE A 396 -31.33 -15.58 7.15
N GLN A 397 -31.03 -14.28 7.10
CA GLN A 397 -29.68 -13.78 7.42
C GLN A 397 -29.33 -13.95 8.91
N GLN A 398 -30.30 -13.77 9.81
CA GLN A 398 -30.12 -14.07 11.23
C GLN A 398 -29.82 -15.55 11.46
N GLU A 399 -30.53 -16.47 10.79
CA GLU A 399 -30.28 -17.91 10.92
C GLU A 399 -28.87 -18.33 10.43
N LEU A 400 -28.40 -17.74 9.32
CA LEU A 400 -27.08 -18.01 8.75
C LEU A 400 -25.94 -17.52 9.65
N SER A 401 -26.09 -16.31 10.20
CA SER A 401 -25.03 -15.65 10.99
C SER A 401 -24.80 -16.27 12.37
N SER A 402 -25.79 -16.98 12.91
CA SER A 402 -25.75 -17.51 14.29
C SER A 402 -25.66 -19.04 14.39
N GLY A 403 -25.48 -19.73 13.25
CA GLY A 403 -25.26 -21.18 13.22
C GLY A 403 -26.42 -21.98 13.84
N GLY A 404 -27.65 -21.45 13.76
CA GLY A 404 -28.88 -22.12 14.23
C GLY A 404 -29.20 -22.02 15.72
N ASN A 405 -28.50 -21.16 16.49
CA ASN A 405 -28.71 -21.00 17.94
C ASN A 405 -29.30 -19.63 18.36
N GLN A 406 -29.79 -18.80 17.43
CA GLN A 406 -30.34 -17.48 17.77
C GLN A 406 -31.80 -17.48 18.21
N VAL A 407 -32.12 -16.42 18.95
CA VAL A 407 -33.47 -15.98 19.31
C VAL A 407 -34.03 -15.14 18.16
N ASP A 408 -35.14 -15.59 17.56
CA ASP A 408 -35.92 -14.80 16.59
C ASP A 408 -36.36 -13.47 17.22
N THR A 409 -35.74 -12.36 16.80
CA THR A 409 -36.01 -11.03 17.37
C THR A 409 -37.01 -10.25 16.52
N SER A 410 -38.26 -10.27 16.96
CA SER A 410 -39.31 -9.41 16.39
C SER A 410 -39.07 -7.95 16.77
N GLY A 411 -39.33 -7.02 15.85
CA GLY A 411 -39.00 -5.61 16.06
C GLY A 411 -39.30 -4.73 14.85
N ILE A 412 -38.87 -3.47 14.93
CA ILE A 412 -38.99 -2.52 13.81
C ILE A 412 -37.70 -2.57 12.99
N TYR A 413 -37.82 -2.81 11.69
CA TYR A 413 -36.71 -2.90 10.75
C TYR A 413 -36.93 -1.99 9.55
N PHE A 414 -35.83 -1.60 8.91
CA PHE A 414 -35.83 -0.84 7.67
C PHE A 414 -35.75 -1.83 6.50
N ILE A 415 -36.72 -1.77 5.59
CA ILE A 415 -36.76 -2.65 4.42
C ILE A 415 -36.87 -1.85 3.11
N ASP A 416 -36.37 -2.46 2.04
CA ASP A 416 -36.42 -1.94 0.68
C ASP A 416 -36.84 -3.06 -0.31
N PRO A 417 -38.15 -3.30 -0.48
CA PRO A 417 -38.65 -4.42 -1.27
C PRO A 417 -38.26 -4.38 -2.76
N ASP A 418 -38.29 -3.21 -3.38
CA ASP A 418 -37.94 -3.01 -4.78
C ASP A 418 -36.42 -2.87 -5.01
N GLY A 419 -35.67 -2.55 -3.95
CA GLY A 419 -34.22 -2.56 -3.95
C GLY A 419 -33.61 -1.20 -4.30
N GLU A 420 -32.31 -1.09 -4.08
CA GLU A 420 -31.58 0.17 -4.17
C GLU A 420 -31.79 0.86 -5.53
N ASP A 421 -32.04 2.17 -5.49
CA ASP A 421 -32.18 3.06 -6.66
C ASP A 421 -33.36 2.77 -7.62
N THR A 422 -34.35 1.97 -7.21
CA THR A 422 -35.51 1.62 -8.05
C THR A 422 -36.70 2.60 -7.98
N GLY A 423 -36.58 3.64 -7.13
CA GLY A 423 -37.46 4.82 -7.14
C GLY A 423 -38.50 4.88 -6.03
N VAL A 424 -38.78 3.79 -5.32
CA VAL A 424 -39.52 3.84 -4.04
C VAL A 424 -38.53 3.91 -2.89
N ALA A 425 -38.76 4.82 -1.95
CA ALA A 425 -37.88 4.95 -0.80
C ALA A 425 -38.06 3.76 0.16
N PRO A 426 -36.99 3.28 0.80
CA PRO A 426 -37.06 2.31 1.90
C PRO A 426 -37.94 2.82 3.05
N PHE A 427 -38.48 1.90 3.86
CA PHE A 427 -39.40 2.25 4.94
C PHE A 427 -39.32 1.33 6.16
N LEU A 428 -39.84 1.84 7.29
CA LEU A 428 -39.90 1.10 8.54
C LEU A 428 -41.13 0.19 8.58
N VAL A 429 -40.92 -1.05 8.98
CA VAL A 429 -41.98 -2.05 9.19
C VAL A 429 -41.76 -2.78 10.50
N PHE A 430 -42.85 -3.31 11.06
CA PHE A 430 -42.72 -4.28 12.14
C PHE A 430 -42.54 -5.68 11.55
N CYS A 431 -41.40 -6.30 11.81
CA CYS A 431 -41.15 -7.68 11.48
C CYS A 431 -41.49 -8.59 12.67
N ASN A 432 -42.41 -9.53 12.44
CA ASN A 432 -42.63 -10.63 13.36
C ASN A 432 -41.81 -11.83 12.89
N MET A 433 -40.74 -12.13 13.62
CA MET A 433 -39.86 -13.26 13.32
C MET A 433 -40.25 -14.52 14.07
N SER A 434 -41.19 -14.43 15.03
CA SER A 434 -41.55 -15.54 15.92
C SER A 434 -42.67 -16.43 15.37
N MET A 435 -42.88 -16.44 14.05
CA MET A 435 -43.90 -17.28 13.41
C MET A 435 -43.50 -18.76 13.51
N VAL A 436 -44.48 -19.62 13.79
CA VAL A 436 -44.29 -21.05 14.12
C VAL A 436 -43.68 -21.85 12.97
N ASP A 437 -43.88 -21.40 11.73
CA ASP A 437 -43.39 -22.03 10.50
C ASP A 437 -41.97 -21.60 10.12
N GLY A 438 -41.34 -20.72 10.90
CA GLY A 438 -40.02 -20.18 10.57
C GLY A 438 -40.07 -19.01 9.58
N THR A 439 -41.24 -18.52 9.18
CA THR A 439 -41.36 -17.46 8.17
C THR A 439 -41.34 -16.07 8.81
N GLY A 440 -40.38 -15.21 8.43
CA GLY A 440 -40.41 -13.79 8.82
C GLY A 440 -41.61 -13.08 8.18
N ALA A 441 -42.46 -12.44 8.99
CA ALA A 441 -43.67 -11.77 8.54
C ALA A 441 -43.54 -10.24 8.64
N THR A 442 -43.94 -9.54 7.58
CA THR A 442 -43.98 -8.07 7.53
C THR A 442 -45.38 -7.58 7.88
N LEU A 443 -45.53 -6.79 8.94
CA LEU A 443 -46.82 -6.28 9.42
C LEU A 443 -46.94 -4.79 9.14
N VAL A 444 -47.90 -4.41 8.29
CA VAL A 444 -48.18 -3.01 7.97
C VAL A 444 -49.45 -2.57 8.69
N SER A 445 -49.29 -1.61 9.60
CA SER A 445 -50.35 -1.14 10.50
C SER A 445 -51.13 0.04 9.90
N HIS A 446 -52.37 0.25 10.36
CA HIS A 446 -53.23 1.34 9.90
C HIS A 446 -54.12 1.90 11.03
N ASP A 447 -54.87 2.95 10.74
CA ASP A 447 -55.66 3.73 11.70
C ASP A 447 -57.02 3.13 12.10
N SER A 448 -57.33 1.88 11.70
CA SER A 448 -58.67 1.27 11.84
C SER A 448 -58.62 -0.16 12.36
N GLU A 449 -57.62 -0.48 13.18
CA GLU A 449 -57.41 -1.83 13.73
C GLU A 449 -58.35 -2.20 14.89
N ASN A 450 -58.93 -1.18 15.53
CA ASN A 450 -59.86 -1.37 16.64
C ASN A 450 -61.29 -1.63 16.14
N ARG A 451 -62.06 -2.38 16.93
CA ARG A 451 -63.50 -2.58 16.74
C ARG A 451 -64.21 -1.22 16.78
N THR A 452 -64.83 -0.85 15.66
CA THR A 452 -65.43 0.48 15.47
C THR A 452 -66.92 0.35 15.15
N GLU A 453 -67.74 1.14 15.84
CA GLU A 453 -69.20 1.14 15.72
C GLU A 453 -69.69 1.79 14.42
N VAL A 454 -70.72 1.20 13.82
CA VAL A 454 -71.49 1.73 12.70
C VAL A 454 -72.93 1.93 13.20
N ASN A 455 -73.32 3.19 13.36
CA ASN A 455 -74.61 3.58 13.93
C ASN A 455 -75.07 4.94 13.37
N GLY A 456 -76.34 5.05 12.97
CA GLY A 456 -76.94 6.21 12.34
C GLY A 456 -76.82 6.27 10.81
N PHE A 457 -76.55 5.15 10.13
CA PHE A 457 -76.25 5.10 8.70
C PHE A 457 -77.20 4.17 7.94
N GLY A 458 -78.27 4.71 7.36
CA GLY A 458 -79.31 3.94 6.68
C GLY A 458 -79.00 3.58 5.23
N PRO A 459 -78.72 4.57 4.35
CA PRO A 459 -78.47 4.29 2.94
C PRO A 459 -77.26 3.37 2.74
N SER A 460 -77.32 2.48 1.76
CA SER A 460 -76.23 1.57 1.40
C SER A 460 -74.90 2.31 1.21
N GLY A 461 -73.87 1.86 1.93
CA GLY A 461 -72.53 2.46 1.90
C GLY A 461 -72.44 3.93 2.36
N SER A 462 -73.40 4.41 3.16
CA SER A 462 -73.40 5.77 3.71
C SER A 462 -72.40 5.97 4.85
N TYR A 463 -72.10 4.92 5.61
CA TYR A 463 -70.94 4.91 6.48
C TYR A 463 -69.68 4.80 5.62
N ILE A 464 -68.69 5.66 5.86
CA ILE A 464 -67.43 5.68 5.13
C ILE A 464 -66.29 5.71 6.14
N LYS A 465 -65.38 4.73 6.06
CA LYS A 465 -64.13 4.73 6.79
C LYS A 465 -62.97 4.58 5.82
N ASP A 466 -62.25 5.68 5.59
CA ASP A 466 -60.97 5.67 4.89
C ASP A 466 -59.89 5.04 5.78
N ILE A 467 -59.04 4.22 5.15
CA ILE A 467 -57.94 3.50 5.81
C ILE A 467 -56.63 4.21 5.48
N SER A 468 -55.95 4.69 6.52
CA SER A 468 -54.64 5.30 6.41
C SER A 468 -53.58 4.38 7.01
N TYR A 469 -52.67 3.89 6.17
CA TYR A 469 -51.53 3.08 6.60
C TYR A 469 -50.46 3.95 7.27
N THR A 470 -49.98 3.50 8.43
CA THR A 470 -49.11 4.29 9.31
C THR A 470 -47.66 4.18 8.86
N GLY A 471 -47.05 5.30 8.47
CA GLY A 471 -45.63 5.37 8.14
C GLY A 471 -45.23 4.72 6.81
N VAL A 472 -46.21 4.32 5.99
CA VAL A 472 -45.99 3.64 4.71
C VAL A 472 -46.95 4.18 3.65
N THR A 473 -46.45 4.35 2.42
CA THR A 473 -47.23 4.76 1.25
C THR A 473 -47.83 3.57 0.50
N LEU A 474 -48.87 3.80 -0.30
CA LEU A 474 -49.44 2.74 -1.14
C LEU A 474 -48.42 2.17 -2.15
N SER A 475 -47.53 2.99 -2.71
CA SER A 475 -46.46 2.52 -3.60
C SER A 475 -45.49 1.57 -2.89
N GLN A 476 -45.11 1.88 -1.64
CA GLN A 476 -44.27 1.00 -0.80
C GLN A 476 -44.95 -0.33 -0.49
N ILE A 477 -46.25 -0.30 -0.16
CA ILE A 477 -47.04 -1.51 0.07
C ILE A 477 -47.09 -2.36 -1.20
N VAL A 478 -47.32 -1.75 -2.36
CA VAL A 478 -47.34 -2.47 -3.65
C VAL A 478 -45.98 -3.08 -3.97
N SER A 479 -44.87 -2.37 -3.71
CA SER A 479 -43.52 -2.94 -3.88
C SER A 479 -43.29 -4.14 -2.96
N LEU A 480 -43.72 -4.06 -1.69
CA LEU A 480 -43.68 -5.19 -0.75
C LEU A 480 -44.47 -6.40 -1.27
N MET A 481 -45.73 -6.19 -1.67
CA MET A 481 -46.60 -7.27 -2.14
C MET A 481 -46.08 -7.95 -3.41
N LYS A 482 -45.37 -7.22 -4.29
CA LYS A 482 -44.77 -7.80 -5.49
C LYS A 482 -43.69 -8.84 -5.16
N VAL A 483 -42.90 -8.59 -4.11
CA VAL A 483 -41.74 -9.43 -3.76
C VAL A 483 -42.05 -10.44 -2.66
N SER A 484 -43.09 -10.23 -1.86
CA SER A 484 -43.56 -11.24 -0.90
C SER A 484 -44.20 -12.43 -1.60
N GLU A 485 -44.11 -13.61 -0.99
CA GLU A 485 -44.71 -14.84 -1.52
C GLU A 485 -46.23 -14.79 -1.42
N SER A 486 -46.72 -14.39 -0.23
CA SER A 486 -48.14 -14.23 0.07
C SER A 486 -48.40 -12.98 0.91
N CYS A 487 -49.49 -12.26 0.62
CA CYS A 487 -50.00 -11.20 1.48
C CYS A 487 -51.50 -11.38 1.73
N HIS A 488 -51.92 -11.12 2.97
CA HIS A 488 -53.33 -11.19 3.34
C HIS A 488 -53.72 -10.12 4.36
N GLN A 489 -55.00 -9.78 4.41
CA GLN A 489 -55.55 -8.83 5.38
C GLN A 489 -56.83 -9.39 6.00
N PHE A 490 -56.91 -9.37 7.33
CA PHE A 490 -58.12 -9.83 8.03
C PHE A 490 -59.21 -8.77 7.97
N ILE A 491 -60.46 -9.17 7.74
CA ILE A 491 -61.62 -8.27 7.79
C ILE A 491 -62.76 -8.95 8.54
N LYS A 492 -63.51 -8.15 9.31
CA LYS A 492 -64.64 -8.62 10.11
C LYS A 492 -65.75 -7.58 10.18
N TYR A 493 -66.99 -8.05 10.07
CA TYR A 493 -68.19 -7.30 10.39
C TYR A 493 -69.06 -8.08 11.38
N GLU A 494 -69.46 -7.41 12.45
CA GLU A 494 -70.43 -7.89 13.43
C GLU A 494 -71.70 -7.07 13.24
N CYS A 495 -72.86 -7.73 13.21
CA CYS A 495 -74.12 -7.07 12.89
C CYS A 495 -75.23 -7.49 13.84
N TYR A 496 -76.16 -6.58 14.05
CA TYR A 496 -77.40 -6.77 14.78
C TYR A 496 -78.52 -6.11 13.98
N LYS A 497 -79.42 -6.93 13.41
CA LYS A 497 -80.43 -6.51 12.41
C LYS A 497 -79.91 -5.70 11.21
N SER A 498 -78.60 -5.70 10.94
CA SER A 498 -77.97 -4.93 9.86
C SER A 498 -77.43 -5.87 8.79
N ALA A 499 -77.68 -5.56 7.51
CA ALA A 499 -77.19 -6.32 6.36
C ALA A 499 -75.71 -6.02 6.01
N LEU A 500 -75.05 -7.00 5.38
CA LEU A 500 -73.69 -6.85 4.87
C LEU A 500 -73.68 -6.77 3.33
N LEU A 501 -73.70 -7.90 2.62
CA LEU A 501 -73.61 -7.88 1.15
C LEU A 501 -74.98 -7.71 0.49
N LYS A 502 -76.06 -8.05 1.19
CA LYS A 502 -77.43 -7.91 0.69
C LYS A 502 -77.70 -6.44 0.32
N HIS A 503 -78.23 -6.23 -0.89
CA HIS A 503 -78.50 -4.90 -1.45
C HIS A 503 -77.28 -3.96 -1.53
N ASN A 504 -76.06 -4.49 -1.60
CA ASN A 504 -74.81 -3.73 -1.60
C ASN A 504 -74.70 -2.77 -0.40
N THR A 505 -75.21 -3.21 0.75
CA THR A 505 -75.29 -2.39 1.97
C THR A 505 -73.92 -2.08 2.55
N GLY A 506 -73.03 -3.06 2.56
CA GLY A 506 -71.65 -2.95 2.98
C GLY A 506 -70.70 -3.65 2.03
N TYR A 507 -69.51 -3.08 1.90
CA TYR A 507 -68.44 -3.54 1.01
C TYR A 507 -67.13 -2.87 1.40
N TRP A 508 -66.03 -3.38 0.86
CA TRP A 508 -64.71 -2.76 0.98
C TRP A 508 -64.22 -2.31 -0.39
N VAL A 509 -63.25 -1.40 -0.40
CA VAL A 509 -62.69 -0.80 -1.62
C VAL A 509 -61.21 -1.15 -1.75
N SER A 510 -60.81 -1.57 -2.96
CA SER A 510 -59.43 -1.95 -3.30
C SER A 510 -58.46 -0.77 -3.32
N ARG A 511 -57.16 -1.04 -3.48
CA ARG A 511 -56.15 0.02 -3.67
C ARG A 511 -56.34 0.80 -4.98
N GLU A 512 -56.99 0.21 -5.98
CA GLU A 512 -57.36 0.84 -7.25
C GLU A 512 -58.68 1.63 -7.17
N GLY A 513 -59.38 1.59 -6.05
CA GLY A 513 -60.69 2.25 -5.88
C GLY A 513 -61.86 1.42 -6.38
N GLU A 514 -61.67 0.13 -6.62
CA GLU A 514 -62.72 -0.79 -7.07
C GLU A 514 -63.57 -1.27 -5.88
N ILE A 515 -64.87 -1.37 -6.09
CA ILE A 515 -65.80 -1.91 -5.09
C ILE A 515 -65.73 -3.43 -5.11
N MET A 516 -65.48 -4.03 -3.96
CA MET A 516 -65.32 -5.47 -3.85
C MET A 516 -66.63 -6.11 -3.38
N GLU A 517 -67.13 -7.05 -4.18
CA GLU A 517 -68.45 -7.68 -4.00
C GLU A 517 -68.43 -8.94 -3.12
N TYR A 518 -67.31 -9.24 -2.45
CA TYR A 518 -67.14 -10.42 -1.61
C TYR A 518 -66.56 -10.03 -0.25
N TRP A 519 -66.69 -10.92 0.73
CA TRP A 519 -66.19 -10.68 2.08
C TRP A 519 -65.07 -11.65 2.48
N GLY A 520 -64.48 -11.41 3.66
CA GLY A 520 -63.36 -12.19 4.19
C GLY A 520 -63.60 -13.71 4.11
N GLY A 521 -62.59 -14.42 3.61
CA GLY A 521 -62.57 -15.88 3.48
C GLY A 521 -63.38 -16.46 2.31
N ALA A 522 -64.04 -15.63 1.49
CA ALA A 522 -64.66 -16.05 0.24
C ALA A 522 -63.77 -15.76 -0.98
N SER A 523 -64.02 -16.44 -2.10
CA SER A 523 -63.31 -16.16 -3.35
C SER A 523 -63.67 -14.78 -3.93
N PRO A 524 -62.71 -14.08 -4.59
CA PRO A 524 -62.98 -12.80 -5.25
C PRO A 524 -64.12 -12.90 -6.28
N GLY A 525 -65.07 -11.95 -6.21
CA GLY A 525 -66.23 -11.90 -7.11
C GLY A 525 -67.32 -12.94 -6.82
N SER A 526 -67.24 -13.69 -5.71
CA SER A 526 -68.24 -14.69 -5.35
C SER A 526 -69.61 -14.10 -4.99
N GLY A 527 -69.68 -12.82 -4.57
CA GLY A 527 -70.92 -12.25 -4.04
C GLY A 527 -71.26 -12.73 -2.63
N MET A 528 -70.32 -13.41 -1.95
CA MET A 528 -70.58 -14.17 -0.72
C MET A 528 -69.53 -13.89 0.37
N CYS A 529 -69.86 -14.30 1.59
CA CYS A 529 -68.92 -14.46 2.70
C CYS A 529 -68.46 -15.93 2.80
N ALA A 530 -67.43 -16.21 3.62
CA ALA A 530 -66.90 -17.56 3.80
C ALA A 530 -67.97 -18.61 4.12
N CYS A 531 -68.96 -18.27 4.96
CA CYS A 531 -70.04 -19.19 5.30
C CYS A 531 -70.97 -19.47 4.10
N GLY A 532 -71.15 -18.49 3.20
CA GLY A 532 -72.03 -18.61 2.04
C GLY A 532 -71.42 -19.55 1.01
N GLU A 533 -70.12 -19.39 0.75
CA GLU A 533 -69.36 -20.28 -0.14
C GLU A 533 -69.31 -21.72 0.37
N THR A 534 -69.17 -21.90 1.69
CA THR A 534 -69.09 -23.23 2.33
C THR A 534 -70.45 -23.83 2.68
N LEU A 535 -71.56 -23.12 2.43
CA LEU A 535 -72.92 -23.49 2.84
C LEU A 535 -73.05 -23.77 4.35
N THR A 536 -72.30 -23.04 5.16
CA THR A 536 -72.28 -23.16 6.63
C THR A 536 -72.92 -21.98 7.36
N CYS A 537 -73.48 -21.00 6.64
CA CYS A 537 -74.20 -19.90 7.27
C CYS A 537 -75.38 -20.42 8.11
N ILE A 538 -75.77 -19.65 9.13
CA ILE A 538 -76.90 -19.98 10.02
C ILE A 538 -78.19 -20.27 9.24
N SER A 539 -78.36 -19.60 8.10
CA SER A 539 -79.41 -19.87 7.11
C SER A 539 -78.79 -20.33 5.79
N ASN A 540 -79.12 -21.56 5.35
CA ASN A 540 -78.62 -22.17 4.11
C ASN A 540 -79.05 -21.45 2.82
N LYS A 541 -79.74 -20.30 2.91
CA LYS A 541 -80.20 -19.50 1.77
C LYS A 541 -79.54 -18.11 1.68
N GLN A 542 -78.64 -17.79 2.60
CA GLN A 542 -78.01 -16.46 2.66
C GLN A 542 -76.57 -16.50 2.18
N ASN A 543 -76.11 -15.37 1.64
CA ASN A 543 -74.75 -15.18 1.15
C ASN A 543 -73.76 -14.94 2.30
N CYS A 544 -74.25 -14.39 3.42
CA CYS A 544 -73.52 -14.09 4.64
C CYS A 544 -74.41 -14.32 5.86
N ASN A 545 -73.83 -14.49 7.05
CA ASN A 545 -74.62 -14.55 8.27
C ASN A 545 -75.40 -13.26 8.49
N CYS A 546 -74.73 -12.11 8.32
CA CYS A 546 -75.31 -10.78 8.52
C CYS A 546 -76.46 -10.42 7.57
N ASP A 547 -76.58 -11.09 6.43
CA ASP A 547 -77.70 -10.90 5.51
C ASP A 547 -79.03 -11.51 6.01
N THR A 548 -79.01 -12.14 7.19
CA THR A 548 -80.20 -12.70 7.85
C THR A 548 -81.05 -11.64 8.56
N GLU A 549 -80.48 -10.48 8.93
CA GLU A 549 -81.18 -9.36 9.60
C GLU A 549 -81.98 -9.80 10.84
N ASN A 550 -81.43 -10.71 11.65
CA ASN A 550 -82.10 -11.22 12.84
C ASN A 550 -81.81 -10.37 14.10
N SER A 551 -82.56 -10.60 15.17
CA SER A 551 -82.39 -9.90 16.46
C SER A 551 -81.29 -10.50 17.34
N GLU A 552 -80.28 -11.12 16.73
CA GLU A 552 -79.12 -11.71 17.38
C GLU A 552 -77.84 -11.10 16.81
N TRP A 553 -76.76 -11.12 17.59
CA TRP A 553 -75.46 -10.69 17.09
C TRP A 553 -74.88 -11.78 16.20
N LEU A 554 -74.64 -11.43 14.93
CA LEU A 554 -73.99 -12.29 13.95
C LEU A 554 -72.64 -11.71 13.54
N GLU A 555 -71.79 -12.56 12.95
CA GLU A 555 -70.46 -12.19 12.50
C GLU A 555 -70.16 -12.83 11.15
N ASP A 556 -69.53 -12.05 10.27
CA ASP A 556 -68.84 -12.54 9.09
C ASP A 556 -67.39 -12.02 9.11
N SER A 557 -66.44 -12.95 9.13
CA SER A 557 -65.01 -12.65 9.21
C SER A 557 -64.17 -13.59 8.37
N GLY A 558 -62.98 -13.14 8.00
CA GLY A 558 -62.01 -13.96 7.29
C GLY A 558 -60.86 -13.15 6.71
N TYR A 559 -59.95 -13.85 6.03
CA TYR A 559 -58.83 -13.23 5.34
C TYR A 559 -59.21 -12.88 3.90
N LEU A 560 -58.84 -11.67 3.49
CA LEU A 560 -58.71 -11.27 2.11
C LEU A 560 -57.30 -11.70 1.66
N SER A 561 -57.20 -12.50 0.61
CA SER A 561 -55.95 -13.09 0.13
C SER A 561 -55.65 -12.77 -1.34
N ASP A 562 -56.51 -12.01 -2.01
CA ASP A 562 -56.25 -11.55 -3.37
C ASP A 562 -55.32 -10.33 -3.36
N GLU A 563 -54.05 -10.59 -3.65
CA GLU A 563 -53.00 -9.57 -3.69
C GLU A 563 -53.18 -8.54 -4.81
N SER A 564 -54.00 -8.85 -5.82
CA SER A 564 -54.25 -7.91 -6.90
C SER A 564 -55.12 -6.73 -6.48
N THR A 565 -55.89 -6.87 -5.39
CA THR A 565 -56.87 -5.88 -4.93
C THR A 565 -56.55 -5.30 -3.53
N LEU A 566 -55.76 -6.02 -2.72
CA LEU A 566 -55.24 -5.51 -1.46
C LEU A 566 -54.21 -4.37 -1.66
N PRO A 567 -53.97 -3.49 -0.66
CA PRO A 567 -54.66 -3.39 0.62
C PRO A 567 -56.10 -2.82 0.54
N VAL A 568 -56.87 -3.00 1.61
CA VAL A 568 -58.16 -2.31 1.80
C VAL A 568 -57.92 -0.81 2.01
N THR A 569 -58.53 0.04 1.19
CA THR A 569 -58.39 1.51 1.32
C THR A 569 -59.61 2.19 1.92
N GLN A 570 -60.78 1.56 1.85
CA GLN A 570 -62.01 2.10 2.41
C GLN A 570 -62.97 0.97 2.81
N LEU A 571 -63.70 1.20 3.90
CA LEU A 571 -64.81 0.36 4.34
C LEU A 571 -66.11 1.15 4.25
N ARG A 572 -67.16 0.52 3.74
CA ARG A 572 -68.48 1.10 3.62
C ARG A 572 -69.55 0.19 4.19
N PHE A 573 -70.51 0.79 4.89
CA PHE A 573 -71.63 0.09 5.50
C PHE A 573 -72.90 0.96 5.43
N GLY A 574 -74.06 0.34 5.65
CA GLY A 574 -75.37 0.97 5.70
C GLY A 574 -76.30 0.12 6.56
N ASP A 575 -77.62 0.34 6.46
CA ASP A 575 -78.64 -0.44 7.20
C ASP A 575 -78.37 -0.47 8.71
N ALA A 576 -78.09 0.71 9.27
CA ALA A 576 -77.74 0.93 10.65
C ALA A 576 -78.33 2.26 11.18
N ASP A 577 -79.50 2.70 10.73
CA ASP A 577 -80.14 3.95 11.18
C ASP A 577 -81.40 3.76 12.04
N HIS A 578 -81.94 2.55 12.14
CA HIS A 578 -82.99 2.25 13.09
C HIS A 578 -82.46 1.94 14.50
N LYS A 579 -83.28 2.18 15.53
CA LYS A 579 -82.89 2.03 16.96
C LYS A 579 -82.42 0.62 17.35
N ASP A 580 -82.76 -0.38 16.54
CA ASP A 580 -82.41 -1.78 16.77
C ASP A 580 -81.44 -2.30 15.69
N GLU A 581 -80.84 -1.43 14.88
CA GLU A 581 -79.86 -1.81 13.85
C GLU A 581 -78.49 -1.29 14.26
N LEU A 582 -77.51 -2.19 14.32
CA LEU A 582 -76.17 -1.83 14.72
C LEU A 582 -75.12 -2.69 14.03
N GLY A 583 -74.00 -2.07 13.67
CA GLY A 583 -72.86 -2.76 13.09
C GLY A 583 -71.57 -2.45 13.84
N TYR A 584 -70.59 -3.34 13.74
CA TYR A 584 -69.20 -3.06 14.11
C TYR A 584 -68.27 -3.67 13.08
N HIS A 585 -67.29 -2.90 12.63
CA HIS A 585 -66.25 -3.41 11.76
C HIS A 585 -64.91 -3.51 12.49
N THR A 586 -64.06 -4.42 12.01
CA THR A 586 -62.66 -4.55 12.43
C THR A 586 -61.85 -4.94 11.21
N LEU A 587 -60.76 -4.21 10.97
CA LEU A 587 -59.83 -4.49 9.89
C LEU A 587 -58.47 -4.79 10.50
N GLY A 588 -57.90 -5.95 10.19
CA GLY A 588 -56.57 -6.32 10.65
C GLY A 588 -55.47 -5.68 9.80
N LYS A 589 -54.24 -5.76 10.32
CA LYS A 589 -53.03 -5.37 9.59
C LYS A 589 -52.91 -6.11 8.27
N LEU A 590 -52.29 -5.45 7.29
CA LEU A 590 -51.80 -6.16 6.12
C LEU A 590 -50.56 -6.96 6.55
N VAL A 591 -50.58 -8.26 6.31
CA VAL A 591 -49.47 -9.15 6.67
C VAL A 591 -48.94 -9.83 5.41
N CYS A 592 -47.64 -9.71 5.19
CA CYS A 592 -46.94 -10.29 4.06
C CYS A 592 -45.84 -11.26 4.52
N TYR A 593 -45.73 -12.41 3.85
CA TYR A 593 -44.83 -13.50 4.21
C TYR A 593 -43.96 -13.91 3.03
N GLY A 594 -42.83 -14.52 3.36
CA GLY A 594 -41.92 -15.10 2.38
C GLY A 594 -41.29 -14.06 1.46
N GLU A 595 -40.46 -14.55 0.55
CA GLU A 595 -39.90 -13.75 -0.54
C GLU A 595 -39.87 -14.58 -1.81
N ARG A 596 -40.41 -14.02 -2.90
CA ARG A 596 -40.29 -14.59 -4.24
C ARG A 596 -38.85 -14.41 -4.71
N LEU A 597 -38.19 -15.53 -4.99
CA LEU A 597 -36.88 -15.50 -5.63
C LEU A 597 -36.98 -14.71 -6.94
N PRO A 598 -36.01 -13.83 -7.24
CA PRO A 598 -35.98 -13.14 -8.52
C PRO A 598 -35.97 -14.20 -9.63
N GLN A 599 -36.98 -14.16 -10.50
CA GLN A 599 -36.98 -15.02 -11.68
C GLN A 599 -35.73 -14.67 -12.48
N SER A 600 -34.84 -15.64 -12.68
CA SER A 600 -33.69 -15.48 -13.56
C SER A 600 -34.20 -14.97 -14.91
N PRO A 601 -33.61 -13.89 -15.48
CA PRO A 601 -34.00 -13.44 -16.80
C PRO A 601 -33.71 -14.59 -17.77
N ASN A 602 -34.78 -15.20 -18.30
CA ASN A 602 -34.71 -16.23 -19.34
C ASN A 602 -34.32 -15.64 -20.69
#